data_AF-A0A5M3MTB3-F1
#
_entry.id   AF-A0A5M3MTB3-F1
#
_cell.length_a   1.000
_cell.length_b   1.000
_cell.length_c   1.000
_cell.angle_alpha   90.00
_cell.angle_beta   90.00
_cell.angle_gamma   90.00
#
_symmetry.space_group_name_H-M   'P 1'
#
loop_
_entity.id
_entity.type
_entity.pdbx_description
1 polymer ?
#
loop_
_entity_poly.entity_id
_entity_poly.type
_entity_poly.pdbx_seq_one_letter_code
_entity_poly.pdbx_strand_id
1 'polypeptide(L)'
;MSEPEDESVESKTDWKMRMAQLAEYPTEGDVFECMRFLEVLKHLWLSNEGEMIEHELHGDYLASISPEECAQEQFVHVYGSGHLSSQITKQAPYKFQVNRLWYNENKDKSELASYHLEDWESYNNPEGFGSRAPQAGSSETHGDKGNGKRSGEKAVNEGAQGE
;
A
#
# COMPACT_ATOMS: atom_id res chain seq x y z
N MET A 1 -16.48 -11.89 3.07
CA MET A 1 -15.86 -12.65 1.96
C MET A 1 -16.19 -11.91 0.68
N SER A 2 -15.17 -11.59 -0.12
CA SER A 2 -15.39 -11.19 -1.51
C SER A 2 -15.61 -12.48 -2.30
N GLU A 3 -16.86 -12.82 -2.57
CA GLU A 3 -17.21 -13.74 -3.67
C GLU A 3 -17.24 -12.90 -4.98
N PRO A 4 -17.20 -13.49 -6.18
CA PRO A 4 -17.46 -12.73 -7.41
C PRO A 4 -18.79 -11.97 -7.28
N GLU A 5 -18.80 -10.67 -7.60
CA GLU A 5 -19.98 -9.80 -7.43
C GLU A 5 -21.19 -10.28 -8.26
N ASP A 6 -20.94 -11.04 -9.33
CA ASP A 6 -21.96 -11.69 -10.15
C ASP A 6 -21.45 -13.06 -10.67
N GLU A 7 -21.99 -14.17 -10.12
CA GLU A 7 -21.70 -15.54 -10.58
C GLU A 7 -22.12 -15.81 -12.04
N SER A 8 -22.93 -14.94 -12.66
CA SER A 8 -23.27 -15.02 -14.08
C SER A 8 -22.22 -14.37 -15.01
N VAL A 9 -21.25 -13.64 -14.44
CA VAL A 9 -20.12 -13.03 -15.16
C VAL A 9 -18.83 -13.84 -14.96
N GLU A 10 -18.54 -14.27 -13.73
CA GLU A 10 -17.34 -15.06 -13.40
C GLU A 10 -17.70 -16.18 -12.41
N SER A 11 -17.34 -17.43 -12.70
CA SER A 11 -17.61 -18.51 -11.75
C SER A 11 -16.68 -18.45 -10.54
N LYS A 12 -17.11 -18.99 -9.39
CA LYS A 12 -16.28 -19.06 -8.18
C LYS A 12 -14.94 -19.76 -8.40
N THR A 13 -14.85 -20.71 -9.34
CA THR A 13 -13.60 -21.38 -9.70
C THR A 13 -12.69 -20.46 -10.51
N ASP A 14 -13.23 -19.79 -11.52
CA ASP A 14 -12.48 -18.85 -12.37
C ASP A 14 -11.97 -17.66 -11.54
N TRP A 15 -12.82 -17.09 -10.69
CA TRP A 15 -12.47 -16.06 -9.71
C TRP A 15 -11.32 -16.52 -8.80
N LYS A 16 -11.41 -17.73 -8.21
CA LYS A 16 -10.37 -18.26 -7.31
C LYS A 16 -9.04 -18.48 -8.06
N MET A 17 -9.09 -18.95 -9.31
CA MET A 17 -7.92 -19.07 -10.17
C MET A 17 -7.30 -17.71 -10.52
N ARG A 18 -8.12 -16.70 -10.87
CA ARG A 18 -7.69 -15.32 -11.12
C ARG A 18 -7.02 -14.70 -9.89
N MET A 19 -7.60 -14.90 -8.71
CA MET A 19 -7.04 -14.45 -7.43
C MET A 19 -5.68 -15.11 -7.14
N ALA A 20 -5.55 -16.42 -7.34
CA ALA A 20 -4.28 -17.12 -7.17
C ALA A 20 -3.21 -16.62 -8.14
N GLN A 21 -3.55 -16.40 -9.42
CA GLN A 21 -2.63 -15.87 -10.44
C GLN A 21 -2.17 -14.45 -10.11
N LEU A 22 -3.08 -13.55 -9.69
CA LEU A 22 -2.75 -12.18 -9.30
C LEU A 22 -1.85 -12.08 -8.07
N ALA A 23 -1.91 -13.08 -7.18
CA ALA A 23 -1.08 -13.18 -5.98
C ALA A 23 0.10 -14.17 -6.11
N GLU A 24 0.44 -14.59 -7.34
CA GLU A 24 1.55 -15.51 -7.68
C GLU A 24 1.53 -16.89 -6.98
N TYR A 25 0.33 -17.36 -6.59
CA TYR A 25 0.11 -18.67 -5.95
C TYR A 25 -0.26 -19.79 -6.95
N PRO A 26 -0.07 -21.08 -6.59
CA PRO A 26 -0.52 -22.21 -7.38
C PRO A 26 -2.04 -22.18 -7.65
N THR A 27 -2.44 -22.61 -8.84
CA THR A 27 -3.86 -22.69 -9.27
C THR A 27 -4.44 -24.11 -9.22
N GLU A 28 -3.74 -25.07 -8.62
CA GLU A 28 -4.16 -26.48 -8.55
C GLU A 28 -3.60 -27.20 -7.31
N GLY A 29 -4.22 -28.34 -6.97
CA GLY A 29 -3.82 -29.21 -5.86
C GLY A 29 -4.29 -28.76 -4.47
N ASP A 30 -4.07 -29.61 -3.46
CA ASP A 30 -4.61 -29.46 -2.10
C ASP A 30 -4.32 -28.09 -1.46
N VAL A 31 -3.16 -27.50 -1.77
CA VAL A 31 -2.73 -26.18 -1.29
C VAL A 31 -3.64 -25.07 -1.86
N PHE A 32 -3.90 -25.08 -3.18
CA PHE A 32 -4.86 -24.17 -3.80
C PHE A 32 -6.27 -24.41 -3.27
N GLU A 33 -6.66 -25.67 -3.04
CA GLU A 33 -8.00 -25.95 -2.50
C GLU A 33 -8.21 -25.38 -1.10
N CYS A 34 -7.21 -25.44 -0.23
CA CYS A 34 -7.24 -24.85 1.11
C CYS A 34 -7.13 -23.31 1.11
N MET A 35 -6.71 -22.67 0.02
CA MET A 35 -6.58 -21.22 -0.03
C MET A 35 -7.93 -20.49 -0.07
N ARG A 36 -8.04 -19.48 0.79
CA ARG A 36 -9.07 -18.44 0.76
C ARG A 36 -8.43 -17.15 0.26
N PHE A 37 -9.09 -16.43 -0.63
CA PHE A 37 -8.64 -15.14 -1.14
C PHE A 37 -9.60 -14.03 -0.69
N LEU A 38 -9.09 -12.81 -0.59
CA LEU A 38 -9.90 -11.60 -0.39
C LEU A 38 -9.47 -10.56 -1.43
N GLU A 39 -10.31 -10.33 -2.43
CA GLU A 39 -10.11 -9.28 -3.42
C GLU A 39 -10.27 -7.91 -2.75
N VAL A 40 -9.19 -7.12 -2.72
CA VAL A 40 -9.16 -5.77 -2.14
C VAL A 40 -9.38 -4.75 -3.24
N LEU A 41 -10.59 -4.20 -3.28
CA LEU A 41 -11.03 -3.25 -4.30
C LEU A 41 -10.42 -1.86 -4.07
N LYS A 42 -9.88 -1.26 -5.13
CA LYS A 42 -9.36 0.12 -5.09
C LYS A 42 -10.51 1.11 -5.01
N HIS A 43 -10.56 1.91 -3.95
CA HIS A 43 -11.59 2.93 -3.75
C HIS A 43 -11.36 4.16 -4.63
N LEU A 44 -12.37 4.58 -5.40
CA LEU A 44 -12.26 5.72 -6.33
C LEU A 44 -11.89 7.05 -5.64
N TRP A 45 -12.37 7.23 -4.41
CA TRP A 45 -12.14 8.42 -3.59
C TRP A 45 -10.79 8.43 -2.86
N LEU A 46 -10.12 7.28 -2.77
CA LEU A 46 -8.88 7.09 -2.03
C LEU A 46 -7.67 7.42 -2.92
N SER A 47 -6.69 8.14 -2.37
CA SER A 47 -5.42 8.44 -3.04
C SER A 47 -4.49 7.23 -3.00
N ASN A 48 -3.55 7.14 -3.94
CA ASN A 48 -2.52 6.10 -3.91
C ASN A 48 -1.65 6.16 -2.63
N GLU A 49 -1.52 7.34 -2.01
CA GLU A 49 -0.80 7.49 -0.73
C GLU A 49 -1.61 6.87 0.42
N GLY A 50 -2.91 7.15 0.50
CA GLY A 50 -3.81 6.55 1.48
C GLY A 50 -3.89 5.03 1.34
N GLU A 51 -4.02 4.55 0.09
CA GLU A 51 -4.00 3.12 -0.25
C GLU A 51 -2.70 2.43 0.21
N MET A 52 -1.53 3.01 -0.08
CA MET A 52 -0.24 2.46 0.40
C MET A 52 -0.17 2.38 1.93
N ILE A 53 -0.64 3.42 2.63
CA ILE A 53 -0.61 3.47 4.11
C ILE A 53 -1.62 2.50 4.73
N GLU A 54 -2.79 2.31 4.12
CA GLU A 54 -3.78 1.31 4.55
C GLU A 54 -3.25 -0.12 4.34
N HIS A 55 -2.45 -0.37 3.30
CA HIS A 55 -1.76 -1.66 3.11
C HIS A 55 -0.63 -1.88 4.12
N GLU A 56 0.17 -0.85 4.41
CA GLU A 56 1.26 -0.89 5.41
C GLU A 56 0.70 -1.16 6.83
N LEU A 57 -0.31 -0.39 7.24
CA LEU A 57 -0.98 -0.56 8.53
C LEU A 57 -1.67 -1.93 8.68
N HIS A 58 -2.19 -2.51 7.60
CA HIS A 58 -2.74 -3.87 7.63
C HIS A 58 -1.63 -4.93 7.74
N GLY A 59 -0.48 -4.72 7.09
CA GLY A 59 0.71 -5.55 7.27
C GLY A 59 1.22 -5.55 8.72
N ASP A 60 1.35 -4.37 9.32
CA ASP A 60 1.71 -4.21 10.73
C ASP A 60 0.67 -4.84 11.67
N TYR A 61 -0.62 -4.68 11.38
CA TYR A 61 -1.69 -5.31 12.15
C TYR A 61 -1.57 -6.85 12.11
N LEU A 62 -1.42 -7.45 10.92
CA LEU A 62 -1.23 -8.90 10.77
C LEU A 62 0.05 -9.42 11.43
N ALA A 63 1.09 -8.59 11.54
CA ALA A 63 2.32 -8.90 12.28
C ALA A 63 2.18 -8.73 13.81
N SER A 64 1.15 -8.01 14.28
CA SER A 64 0.92 -7.71 15.71
C SER A 64 0.02 -8.71 16.44
N ILE A 65 -0.84 -9.43 15.71
CA ILE A 65 -1.77 -10.43 16.25
C ILE A 65 -1.12 -11.82 16.43
N SER A 66 -1.72 -12.68 17.25
CA SER A 66 -1.20 -14.03 17.46
C SER A 66 -1.37 -14.92 16.21
N PRO A 67 -0.58 -16.00 16.07
CA PRO A 67 -0.77 -16.98 15.01
C PRO A 67 -2.15 -17.64 15.00
N GLU A 68 -2.84 -17.71 16.15
CA GLU A 68 -4.19 -18.32 16.27
C GLU A 68 -5.31 -17.36 15.80
N GLU A 69 -5.12 -16.06 15.97
CA GLU A 69 -5.99 -15.01 15.41
C GLU A 69 -5.73 -14.86 13.90
N CYS A 70 -4.44 -14.78 13.51
CA CYS A 70 -4.00 -14.74 12.13
C CYS A 70 -4.47 -15.98 11.34
N ALA A 71 -4.53 -17.16 11.96
CA ALA A 71 -5.08 -18.37 11.34
C ALA A 71 -6.58 -18.26 11.02
N GLN A 72 -7.36 -17.54 11.82
CA GLN A 72 -8.77 -17.31 11.53
C GLN A 72 -8.93 -16.34 10.36
N GLU A 73 -8.12 -15.28 10.33
CA GLU A 73 -8.03 -14.28 9.26
C GLU A 73 -7.16 -14.71 8.05
N GLN A 74 -6.85 -16.00 7.88
CA GLN A 74 -6.13 -16.54 6.71
C GLN A 74 -6.92 -16.38 5.40
N PHE A 75 -6.91 -15.17 4.86
CA PHE A 75 -7.18 -14.83 3.47
C PHE A 75 -5.88 -14.31 2.84
N VAL A 76 -5.57 -14.76 1.63
CA VAL A 76 -4.60 -14.07 0.78
C VAL A 76 -5.27 -12.79 0.28
N HIS A 77 -4.82 -11.63 0.76
CA HIS A 77 -5.28 -10.33 0.27
C HIS A 77 -4.73 -10.10 -1.14
N VAL A 78 -5.62 -9.96 -2.13
CA VAL A 78 -5.28 -9.76 -3.54
C VAL A 78 -5.55 -8.32 -3.92
N TYR A 79 -4.49 -7.59 -4.24
CA TYR A 79 -4.53 -6.19 -4.66
C TYR A 79 -4.38 -6.08 -6.19
N GLY A 80 -4.75 -4.93 -6.76
CA GLY A 80 -4.42 -4.61 -8.15
C GLY A 80 -5.20 -5.39 -9.22
N SER A 81 -6.32 -6.05 -8.86
CA SER A 81 -7.15 -6.80 -9.81
C SER A 81 -7.82 -5.97 -10.91
N GLY A 82 -7.76 -4.64 -10.80
CA GLY A 82 -8.39 -3.68 -11.71
C GLY A 82 -9.83 -3.32 -11.35
N HIS A 83 -10.47 -4.06 -10.45
CA HIS A 83 -11.81 -3.74 -9.95
C HIS A 83 -11.79 -2.54 -8.98
N LEU A 84 -12.82 -1.69 -9.09
CA LEU A 84 -12.88 -0.39 -8.42
C LEU A 84 -14.12 -0.29 -7.54
N SER A 85 -13.92 0.04 -6.26
CA SER A 85 -15.01 0.24 -5.31
C SER A 85 -15.57 1.66 -5.42
N SER A 86 -16.89 1.74 -5.60
CA SER A 86 -17.68 2.96 -5.49
C SER A 86 -18.13 3.28 -4.06
N GLN A 87 -17.77 2.43 -3.08
CA GLN A 87 -18.12 2.64 -1.68
C GLN A 87 -17.35 3.84 -1.09
N ILE A 88 -18.10 4.85 -0.65
CA ILE A 88 -17.55 6.08 -0.05
C ILE A 88 -17.58 5.95 1.48
N THR A 89 -16.52 6.40 2.16
CA THR A 89 -16.48 6.45 3.64
C THR A 89 -17.52 7.44 4.19
N LYS A 90 -18.14 7.10 5.34
CA LYS A 90 -19.05 8.01 6.08
C LYS A 90 -18.32 8.88 7.10
N GLN A 91 -17.05 8.60 7.35
CA GLN A 91 -16.17 9.41 8.19
C GLN A 91 -15.24 10.20 7.28
N ALA A 92 -15.18 11.52 7.48
CA ALA A 92 -14.26 12.40 6.76
C ALA A 92 -12.80 11.92 6.96
N PRO A 93 -12.08 11.55 5.89
CA PRO A 93 -10.70 11.08 5.95
C PRO A 93 -9.70 12.26 6.02
N TYR A 94 -8.42 11.98 6.23
CA TYR A 94 -7.39 13.01 6.16
C TYR A 94 -7.15 13.48 4.71
N LYS A 95 -6.80 14.76 4.51
CA LYS A 95 -6.58 15.36 3.18
C LYS A 95 -5.55 14.65 2.28
N PHE A 96 -4.63 13.85 2.83
CA PHE A 96 -3.70 13.02 2.04
C PHE A 96 -4.36 11.77 1.48
N GLN A 97 -5.32 11.16 2.20
CA GLN A 97 -6.09 10.00 1.73
C GLN A 97 -7.07 10.37 0.61
N VAL A 98 -7.44 11.64 0.43
CA VAL A 98 -8.44 12.05 -0.57
C VAL A 98 -7.83 12.14 -1.98
N ASN A 99 -8.34 11.34 -2.92
CA ASN A 99 -8.11 11.53 -4.35
C ASN A 99 -8.69 12.88 -4.78
N ARG A 100 -7.81 13.86 -5.06
CA ARG A 100 -8.23 15.25 -5.34
C ARG A 100 -8.85 15.48 -6.71
N LEU A 101 -8.68 14.57 -7.67
CA LEU A 101 -9.43 14.62 -8.93
C LEU A 101 -10.87 14.19 -8.68
N TRP A 102 -11.04 12.96 -8.14
CA TRP A 102 -12.36 12.44 -7.78
C TRP A 102 -13.14 13.41 -6.87
N TYR A 103 -12.52 13.94 -5.82
CA TYR A 103 -13.19 14.85 -4.88
C TYR A 103 -13.76 16.09 -5.57
N ASN A 104 -12.98 16.76 -6.44
CA ASN A 104 -13.45 17.96 -7.12
C ASN A 104 -14.53 17.69 -8.18
N GLU A 105 -14.58 16.48 -8.74
CA GLU A 105 -15.63 16.05 -9.67
C GLU A 105 -16.93 15.59 -8.95
N ASN A 106 -16.88 15.32 -7.64
CA ASN A 106 -17.94 14.62 -6.93
C ASN A 106 -18.51 15.35 -5.69
N LYS A 107 -17.80 16.28 -5.07
CA LYS A 107 -18.25 16.99 -3.85
C LYS A 107 -19.58 17.74 -3.99
N ASP A 108 -19.87 18.27 -5.17
CA ASP A 108 -21.06 19.09 -5.45
C ASP A 108 -22.26 18.25 -5.97
N LYS A 109 -22.16 16.91 -5.96
CA LYS A 109 -23.19 16.00 -6.49
C LYS A 109 -24.29 15.71 -5.47
N SER A 110 -25.55 15.91 -5.87
CA SER A 110 -26.72 15.73 -4.99
C SER A 110 -26.90 14.29 -4.53
N GLU A 111 -26.53 13.32 -5.37
CA GLU A 111 -26.54 11.89 -5.08
C GLU A 111 -25.50 11.46 -4.02
N LEU A 112 -24.51 12.31 -3.70
CA LEU A 112 -23.47 12.05 -2.71
C LEU A 112 -23.60 12.92 -1.44
N ALA A 113 -24.62 13.77 -1.34
CA ALA A 113 -24.81 14.69 -0.21
C ALA A 113 -24.96 13.99 1.16
N SER A 114 -25.29 12.69 1.18
CA SER A 114 -25.36 11.86 2.40
C SER A 114 -24.00 11.42 2.95
N TYR A 115 -22.90 11.71 2.26
CA TYR A 115 -21.53 11.40 2.68
C TYR A 115 -20.76 12.61 3.24
N HIS A 116 -21.42 13.78 3.31
CA HIS A 116 -20.87 15.03 3.83
C HIS A 116 -19.46 15.36 3.29
N LEU A 117 -19.34 15.34 1.96
CA LEU A 117 -18.07 15.56 1.27
C LEU A 117 -17.49 16.96 1.59
N GLU A 118 -18.33 17.94 1.90
CA GLU A 118 -17.96 19.26 2.41
C GLU A 118 -17.04 19.21 3.64
N ASP A 119 -17.23 18.23 4.55
CA ASP A 119 -16.44 18.09 5.78
C ASP A 119 -15.06 17.44 5.54
N TRP A 120 -14.83 16.83 4.37
CA TRP A 120 -13.56 16.15 4.05
C TRP A 120 -12.37 17.12 3.94
N GLU A 121 -12.63 18.42 3.77
CA GLU A 121 -11.59 19.46 3.81
C GLU A 121 -11.38 20.08 5.21
N SER A 122 -12.05 19.59 6.26
CA SER A 122 -11.77 20.04 7.63
C SER A 122 -10.52 19.39 8.23
N TYR A 123 -10.28 18.09 7.96
CA TYR A 123 -9.20 17.31 8.57
C TYR A 123 -7.83 17.58 7.92
N ASN A 124 -6.94 18.27 8.64
CA ASN A 124 -5.57 18.52 8.19
C ASN A 124 -4.69 17.26 8.32
N ASN A 125 -3.71 17.11 7.42
CA ASN A 125 -2.74 16.02 7.49
C ASN A 125 -1.99 16.02 8.83
N PRO A 126 -1.76 14.84 9.42
CA PRO A 126 -0.75 14.65 10.45
C PRO A 126 0.65 15.04 9.94
N GLU A 127 1.60 15.20 10.86
CA GLU A 127 2.99 15.46 10.53
C GLU A 127 3.60 14.24 9.82
N GLY A 128 4.39 14.48 8.75
CA GLY A 128 4.95 13.40 7.92
C GLY A 128 4.08 12.93 6.75
N PHE A 129 2.83 13.40 6.59
CA PHE A 129 1.89 12.91 5.57
C PHE A 129 1.53 13.94 4.48
N GLY A 130 1.35 13.48 3.24
CA GLY A 130 1.06 14.28 2.05
C GLY A 130 2.10 15.34 1.77
N SER A 131 1.66 16.58 1.50
CA SER A 131 2.57 17.72 1.29
C SER A 131 3.37 18.16 2.52
N ARG A 132 3.30 17.40 3.63
CA ARG A 132 4.13 17.54 4.85
C ARG A 132 5.07 16.35 5.07
N ALA A 133 5.10 15.37 4.17
CA ALA A 133 6.13 14.35 4.15
C ALA A 133 7.51 14.99 3.88
N PRO A 134 8.57 14.63 4.61
CA PRO A 134 9.92 15.02 4.24
C PRO A 134 10.24 14.42 2.87
N GLN A 135 10.69 15.24 1.91
CA GLN A 135 10.99 14.74 0.57
C GLN A 135 12.15 13.73 0.63
N ALA A 136 11.88 12.49 0.21
CA ALA A 136 12.86 11.42 0.08
C ALA A 136 13.89 11.75 -1.02
N GLY A 137 14.83 12.64 -0.67
CA GLY A 137 15.76 13.28 -1.60
C GLY A 137 16.47 14.49 -0.98
N SER A 138 15.85 15.21 -0.03
CA SER A 138 16.51 16.27 0.73
C SER A 138 17.31 15.70 1.92
N SER A 139 18.22 14.77 1.64
CA SER A 139 19.27 14.42 2.59
C SER A 139 20.26 15.58 2.65
N GLU A 140 20.15 16.41 3.68
CA GLU A 140 21.07 17.52 3.89
C GLU A 140 22.49 16.98 4.04
N THR A 141 23.35 17.24 3.05
CA THR A 141 24.79 17.00 3.15
C THR A 141 25.39 17.99 4.14
N HIS A 142 25.20 17.71 5.43
CA HIS A 142 25.75 18.44 6.55
C HIS A 142 27.28 18.32 6.48
N GLY A 143 27.92 19.32 5.87
CA GLY A 143 29.30 19.24 5.43
C GLY A 143 30.29 19.23 6.60
N ASP A 144 30.71 18.04 7.04
CA ASP A 144 31.81 17.90 7.98
C ASP A 144 33.11 18.44 7.36
N LYS A 145 33.67 19.47 7.97
CA LYS A 145 34.96 20.05 7.59
C LYS A 145 36.09 19.36 8.37
N GLY A 146 36.22 18.05 8.17
CA GLY A 146 37.30 17.21 8.69
C GLY A 146 38.67 17.64 8.14
N ASN A 147 39.28 18.66 8.75
CA ASN A 147 40.54 19.28 8.33
C ASN A 147 41.77 18.42 8.69
N GLY A 148 41.89 17.24 8.05
CA GLY A 148 42.96 16.26 8.26
C GLY A 148 44.29 16.66 7.59
N LYS A 149 45.30 16.98 8.40
CA LYS A 149 46.58 17.54 7.96
C LYS A 149 47.56 16.47 7.43
N ARG A 150 48.04 16.61 6.19
CA ARG A 150 49.12 15.77 5.60
C ARG A 150 50.46 15.89 6.36
N SER A 151 51.20 14.79 6.51
CA SER A 151 52.67 14.75 6.66
C SER A 151 53.22 13.30 6.52
N GLY A 152 54.37 13.09 5.86
CA GLY A 152 55.02 11.76 5.63
C GLY A 152 54.32 10.93 4.53
N GLU A 153 54.93 10.40 3.45
CA GLU A 153 56.28 9.85 3.19
C GLU A 153 56.66 8.68 4.13
N LYS A 154 57.04 7.48 3.65
CA LYS A 154 57.72 7.09 2.38
C LYS A 154 57.14 5.82 1.70
N ALA A 155 57.65 5.48 0.50
CA ALA A 155 57.29 4.32 -0.32
C ALA A 155 58.42 3.28 -0.48
N VAL A 156 58.12 2.13 -1.14
CA VAL A 156 58.94 1.00 -1.71
C VAL A 156 58.23 -0.34 -1.35
N ASN A 157 57.73 -1.21 -2.26
CA ASN A 157 58.33 -2.04 -3.35
C ASN A 157 59.12 -3.27 -2.81
N GLU A 158 58.88 -4.56 -3.14
CA GLU A 158 57.91 -5.31 -4.00
C GLU A 158 57.58 -6.69 -3.31
N GLY A 159 57.07 -7.80 -3.88
CA GLY A 159 56.70 -8.23 -5.24
C GLY A 159 56.47 -9.78 -5.31
N ALA A 160 55.81 -10.30 -6.37
CA ALA A 160 55.47 -11.73 -6.64
C ALA A 160 54.48 -12.40 -5.61
N GLN A 161 53.49 -13.24 -5.95
CA GLN A 161 53.41 -14.47 -6.78
C GLN A 161 54.14 -15.70 -6.22
N GLY A 162 53.40 -16.76 -5.89
CA GLY A 162 53.93 -18.09 -5.55
C GLY A 162 52.94 -18.98 -4.77
N GLU A 163 52.30 -19.91 -5.51
CA GLU A 163 51.59 -21.15 -5.08
C GLU A 163 50.81 -21.16 -3.73
#